data_AF-A0A2S2CL45-F1
#
_entry.id   AF-A0A2S2CL45-F1
#
_cell.length_a   1.000
_cell.length_b   1.000
_cell.length_c   1.000
_cell.angle_alpha   90.00
_cell.angle_beta   90.00
_cell.angle_gamma   90.00
#
_symmetry.space_group_name_H-M   'P 1'
#
loop_
_entity.id
_entity.type
_entity.pdbx_description
1 polymer ?
#
loop_
_entity_poly.entity_id
_entity_poly.type
_entity_poly.pdbx_seq_one_letter_code
_entity_poly.pdbx_strand_id
1 'polypeptide(L)' 'MLHKILDKIDRMVAQKRQSGELDAWIRRGEARRYCQRISATRKHYYPALLMYLERHAGQPSASGTGA' A
#
# COMPACT_ATOMS: atom_id res chain seq x y z
N MET A 1 -5.31 -11.02 -13.02
CA MET A 1 -3.89 -11.16 -12.66
C MET A 1 -3.66 -10.45 -11.34
N LEU A 2 -3.23 -11.19 -10.31
CA LEU A 2 -2.91 -10.65 -8.99
C LEU A 2 -1.81 -9.59 -9.06
N HIS A 3 -0.84 -9.76 -9.97
CA HIS A 3 0.22 -8.77 -10.20
C HIS A 3 -0.34 -7.36 -10.48
N LYS A 4 -1.41 -7.23 -11.29
CA LYS A 4 -1.97 -5.91 -11.66
C LYS A 4 -2.57 -5.17 -10.47
N ILE A 5 -2.99 -5.92 -9.44
CA ILE A 5 -3.53 -5.34 -8.20
C ILE A 5 -2.36 -4.88 -7.31
N LEU A 6 -1.30 -5.70 -7.21
CA LEU A 6 -0.08 -5.33 -6.49
C LEU A 6 0.60 -4.09 -7.11
N ASP A 7 0.73 -4.05 -8.43
CA ASP A 7 1.27 -2.88 -9.17
C ASP A 7 0.48 -1.59 -8.85
N LYS A 8 -0.84 -1.71 -8.69
CA LYS A 8 -1.71 -0.57 -8.32
C LYS A 8 -1.54 -0.13 -6.87
N ILE A 9 -1.21 -1.05 -5.96
CA ILE A 9 -0.90 -0.72 -4.58
C ILE A 9 0.45 -0.03 -4.52
N ASP A 10 1.48 -0.57 -5.19
CA ASP A 10 2.82 0.02 -5.23
C ASP A 10 2.82 1.45 -5.74
N ARG A 11 2.13 1.70 -6.85
CA ARG A 11 2.01 3.07 -7.39
C ARG A 11 1.34 4.02 -6.39
N MET A 12 0.29 3.56 -5.71
CA MET A 12 -0.44 4.38 -4.74
C MET A 12 0.41 4.66 -3.49
N VAL A 13 1.10 3.64 -2.98
CA VAL A 13 2.04 3.77 -1.87
C VAL A 13 3.16 4.74 -2.24
N ALA A 14 3.79 4.59 -3.40
CA ALA A 14 4.86 5.47 -3.87
C ALA A 14 4.37 6.91 -4.01
N GLN A 15 3.18 7.12 -4.58
CA GLN A 15 2.56 8.44 -4.70
C GLN A 15 2.30 9.08 -3.33
N LYS A 16 1.70 8.33 -2.40
CA LYS A 16 1.41 8.82 -1.04
C LYS A 16 2.68 9.05 -0.22
N ARG A 17 3.73 8.28 -0.48
CA ARG A 17 5.05 8.50 0.11
C ARG A 17 5.68 9.79 -0.38
N GLN A 18 5.67 10.03 -1.70
CA GLN A 18 6.18 11.26 -2.30
C GLN A 18 5.44 12.51 -1.81
N SER A 19 4.13 12.39 -1.54
CA SER A 19 3.33 13.49 -1.00
C SER A 19 3.42 13.63 0.53
N GLY A 20 4.14 12.75 1.24
CA GLY A 20 4.20 12.74 2.71
C GLY A 20 2.88 12.35 3.39
N GLU A 21 1.90 11.84 2.64
CA GLU A 21 0.57 11.48 3.15
C GLU A 21 0.42 10.00 3.48
N LEU A 22 1.45 9.17 3.26
CA LEU A 22 1.40 7.72 3.45
C LEU A 22 0.91 7.34 4.85
N ASP A 23 1.52 7.91 5.89
CA ASP A 23 1.15 7.63 7.28
C ASP A 23 -0.28 8.06 7.62
N ALA A 24 -0.71 9.22 7.11
CA ALA A 24 -2.07 9.71 7.29
C ALA A 24 -3.09 8.82 6.57
N TRP A 25 -2.77 8.39 5.34
CA TRP A 25 -3.59 7.50 4.52
C TRP A 25 -3.81 6.13 5.18
N ILE A 26 -2.78 5.61 5.84
CA ILE A 26 -2.85 4.36 6.61
C ILE A 26 -3.65 4.58 7.90
N ARG A 27 -3.31 5.61 8.69
CA ARG A 27 -3.94 5.90 9.98
C ARG A 27 -5.44 6.20 9.85
N ARG A 28 -5.85 6.87 8.78
CA ARG A 28 -7.27 7.16 8.47
C ARG A 28 -8.04 5.94 7.94
N GLY A 29 -7.36 4.81 7.71
CA GLY A 29 -7.98 3.60 7.16
C GLY A 29 -8.32 3.69 5.67
N GLU A 30 -7.91 4.75 4.99
CA GLU A 30 -8.14 4.94 3.55
C GLU A 30 -7.40 3.90 2.72
N ALA A 31 -6.20 3.50 3.17
CA ALA A 31 -5.44 2.38 2.61
C ALA A 31 -6.24 1.06 2.63
N ARG A 32 -6.93 0.76 3.73
CA ARG A 32 -7.77 -0.45 3.85
C ARG A 32 -8.97 -0.41 2.90
N ARG A 33 -9.66 0.75 2.84
CA ARG A 33 -10.77 0.97 1.91
C ARG A 33 -10.33 0.88 0.45
N TYR A 34 -9.12 1.34 0.14
CA TYR A 34 -8.53 1.21 -1.20
C TYR A 34 -8.30 -0.27 -1.55
N CYS A 35 -7.65 -1.04 -0.68
CA CYS A 35 -7.47 -2.48 -0.85
C CYS A 35 -8.81 -3.21 -1.05
N GLN A 36 -9.83 -2.88 -0.24
CA GLN A 36 -11.16 -3.48 -0.34
C GLN A 36 -11.84 -3.16 -1.68
N ARG A 37 -11.68 -1.94 -2.20
CA ARG A 37 -12.24 -1.51 -3.49
C ARG A 37 -11.60 -2.23 -4.66
N ILE A 38 -10.26 -2.31 -4.69
CA ILE A 38 -9.54 -2.95 -5.80
C ILE A 38 -9.62 -4.49 -5.75
N SER A 39 -9.94 -5.06 -4.59
CA SER A 39 -10.20 -6.50 -4.43
C SER A 39 -11.69 -6.85 -4.42
N ALA A 40 -12.60 -5.92 -4.72
CA ALA A 40 -14.05 -6.15 -4.60
C ALA A 40 -14.52 -7.37 -5.41
N THR A 41 -13.95 -7.58 -6.60
CA THR A 41 -14.23 -8.72 -7.47
C THR A 41 -13.43 -9.99 -7.11
N ARG A 42 -12.50 -9.91 -6.16
CA ARG A 42 -11.56 -10.99 -5.76
C ARG A 42 -11.25 -10.90 -4.27
N LYS A 43 -12.28 -11.04 -3.44
CA LYS A 43 -12.26 -10.79 -1.99
C LYS A 43 -11.24 -11.66 -1.24
N HIS A 44 -10.91 -12.84 -1.76
CA HIS A 44 -9.92 -13.74 -1.19
C HIS A 44 -8.50 -13.18 -1.14
N TYR A 45 -8.18 -12.19 -1.98
CA TYR A 45 -6.86 -11.54 -1.93
C TYR A 45 -6.77 -10.42 -0.89
N TYR A 46 -7.89 -9.97 -0.32
CA TYR A 46 -7.92 -8.82 0.59
C TYR A 46 -6.93 -8.94 1.77
N PRO A 47 -6.82 -10.09 2.48
CA PRO A 47 -5.84 -10.24 3.55
C PRO A 47 -4.38 -10.09 3.06
N ALA A 48 -4.05 -10.65 1.90
CA ALA A 48 -2.72 -10.57 1.33
C ALA A 48 -2.35 -9.12 0.92
N LEU A 49 -3.32 -8.36 0.40
CA LEU A 49 -3.12 -6.96 0.03
C LEU A 49 -2.93 -6.06 1.27
N LEU A 50 -3.60 -6.37 2.38
CA LEU A 50 -3.41 -5.67 3.65
C LEU A 50 -1.99 -5.92 4.20
N MET A 51 -1.56 -7.19 4.28
CA MET A 51 -0.21 -7.53 4.72
C MET A 51 0.86 -6.87 3.85
N TYR A 52 0.63 -6.84 2.53
CA TYR A 52 1.52 -6.18 1.58
C TYR A 52 1.64 -4.68 1.85
N LEU A 53 0.52 -4.02 2.10
CA LEU A 53 0.47 -2.60 2.40
C LEU A 53 1.12 -2.26 3.75
N GLU A 54 0.92 -3.09 4.77
CA GLU A 54 1.55 -2.94 6.09
C GLU A 54 3.08 -3.10 6.01
N ARG A 55 3.57 -4.01 5.16
CA ARG A 55 5.02 -4.16 4.89
C ARG A 55 5.62 -2.91 4.28
N HIS A 56 4.91 -2.25 3.37
CA HIS A 56 5.36 -1.01 2.73
C HIS A 56 5.26 0.21 3.65
N ALA A 57 4.26 0.22 4.53
CA ALA A 57 4.09 1.24 5.56
C ALA A 57 5.22 1.19 6.61
N GLY A 58 5.60 -0.02 7.03
CA GLY A 58 6.65 -0.25 8.02
C GLY A 58 8.07 -0.26 7.47
N GLN A 59 8.25 -0.15 6.16
CA GLN A 59 9.57 0.05 5.57
C GLN A 59 9.93 1.54 5.66
N PRO A 60 10.84 1.95 6.57
CA PRO A 60 11.45 3.26 6.44
C PRO A 60 12.04 3.37 5.04
N SER A 61 11.98 4.56 4.47
CA SER A 61 12.49 4.79 3.11
C SER A 61 13.97 4.47 3.15
N ALA A 62 14.36 3.28 2.70
CA ALA A 62 15.74 2.93 2.46
C ALA A 62 16.18 3.71 1.22
N SER A 63 16.35 5.00 1.43
CA SER A 63 16.98 5.98 0.57
C SER A 63 17.67 6.97 1.52
N GLY A 64 18.50 6.42 2.39
CA GLY A 64 19.51 7.10 3.17
C GLY A 64 20.83 6.40 2.88
N THR A 65 21.59 6.99 1.96
CA THR A 65 23.00 6.68 1.72
C THR A 65 23.80 6.97 3.01
N GLY A 66 24.71 6.08 3.41
CA GLY A 66 25.86 6.44 4.27
C GLY A 66 26.01 5.63 5.56
N ALA A 67 26.92 4.66 5.53
CA ALA A 67 28.16 4.59 6.35
C ALA A 67 28.74 3.17 6.26
#